data_AF-A0A7J6QMZ0-F1
#
_entry.id   AF-A0A7J6QMZ0-F1
#
_cell.length_a   1.000
_cell.length_b   1.000
_cell.length_c   1.000
_cell.angle_alpha   90.00
_cell.angle_beta   90.00
_cell.angle_gamma   90.00
#
_symmetry.space_group_name_H-M   'P 1'
#
loop_
_entity.id
_entity.type
_entity.pdbx_description
1 polymer ?
#
loop_
_entity_poly.entity_id
_entity_poly.type
_entity_poly.pdbx_seq_one_letter_code
_entity_poly.pdbx_strand_id
1 'polypeptide(L)'
;MVDADTKTTGEGGVIVYSTCSMAVEEDEMVIDAILKARNVRVVPFDDVVSFGSEGFTSFRGKQFHPSLKHSRRFFPHVHNMDGFFVCKLQKFSNEIPQRVRKDRRPTEAVTHAWGEDKWKTEFMDTVMTDFPQEEGKLPPPEEKKVQPKISKKRRKLEKQQQQ
;
A
#
# COMPACT_ATOMS: atom_id res chain seq x y z
N MET A 1 25.28 0.91 -4.91
CA MET A 1 23.99 0.75 -5.62
C MET A 1 24.25 -0.21 -6.77
N VAL A 2 23.53 -1.32 -6.90
CA VAL A 2 23.77 -2.27 -8.01
C VAL A 2 23.14 -1.68 -9.28
N ASP A 3 23.95 -1.50 -10.33
CA ASP A 3 23.50 -1.00 -11.61
C ASP A 3 22.89 -2.11 -12.47
N ALA A 4 21.86 -1.75 -13.25
CA ALA A 4 21.24 -2.67 -14.20
C ALA A 4 22.19 -2.98 -15.36
N ASP A 5 23.04 -2.02 -15.76
CA ASP A 5 23.98 -2.13 -16.87
C ASP A 5 25.28 -2.83 -16.41
N THR A 6 25.18 -4.11 -16.07
CA THR A 6 26.37 -4.93 -15.84
C THR A 6 26.99 -5.30 -17.19
N LYS A 7 28.13 -4.67 -17.51
CA LYS A 7 28.91 -4.89 -18.75
C LYS A 7 29.27 -6.36 -19.05
N THR A 8 29.12 -7.26 -18.07
CA THR A 8 29.64 -8.62 -18.11
C THR A 8 28.68 -9.65 -18.72
N THR A 9 27.36 -9.42 -18.70
CA THR A 9 26.40 -10.50 -19.05
C THR A 9 25.24 -10.12 -19.96
N GLY A 10 24.98 -8.85 -20.29
CA GLY A 10 23.84 -8.43 -21.13
C GLY A 10 22.46 -8.66 -20.48
N GLU A 11 22.37 -9.63 -19.59
CA GLU A 11 21.34 -9.87 -18.61
C GLU A 11 21.66 -9.00 -17.39
N GLY A 12 20.77 -8.04 -17.07
CA GLY A 12 21.04 -7.00 -16.08
C GLY A 12 21.39 -7.48 -14.67
N GLY A 13 21.84 -6.55 -13.82
CA GLY A 13 22.43 -6.85 -12.50
C GLY A 13 21.59 -7.77 -11.61
N VAL A 14 22.25 -8.79 -11.05
CA VAL A 14 21.66 -9.79 -10.14
C VAL A 14 21.88 -9.38 -8.69
N ILE A 15 20.83 -9.49 -7.88
CA ILE A 15 20.81 -9.21 -6.45
C ILE A 15 20.27 -10.45 -5.75
N VAL A 16 20.93 -10.90 -4.70
CA VAL A 16 20.44 -12.00 -3.86
C VAL A 16 20.01 -11.42 -2.52
N TYR A 17 18.80 -11.76 -2.10
CA TYR A 17 18.27 -11.46 -0.78
C TYR A 17 18.28 -12.73 0.04
N SER A 18 18.82 -12.67 1.26
CA SER A 18 18.83 -13.80 2.18
C SER A 18 18.61 -13.37 3.63
N THR A 19 17.82 -14.14 4.37
CA THR A 19 17.48 -13.89 5.78
C THR A 19 17.59 -15.20 6.56
N CYS A 20 17.91 -15.12 7.86
CA CYS A 20 17.83 -16.24 8.79
C CYS A 20 16.55 -16.22 9.64
N SER A 21 15.47 -15.66 9.08
CA SER A 21 14.15 -15.60 9.72
C SER A 21 13.21 -16.62 9.06
N MET A 22 12.12 -16.92 9.75
CA MET A 22 10.99 -17.67 9.20
C MET A 22 9.75 -16.78 9.03
N ALA A 23 9.82 -15.52 9.44
CA ALA A 23 8.69 -14.59 9.46
C ALA A 23 8.39 -14.03 8.07
N VAL A 24 7.13 -14.18 7.63
CA VAL A 24 6.65 -13.71 6.32
C VAL A 24 6.76 -12.19 6.18
N GLU A 25 6.66 -11.46 7.29
CA GLU A 25 6.81 -10.01 7.36
C GLU A 25 8.21 -9.53 6.96
N GLU A 26 9.23 -10.34 7.23
CA GLU A 26 10.63 -10.05 6.88
C GLU A 26 11.01 -10.63 5.52
N ASP A 27 10.32 -11.67 5.05
CA ASP A 27 10.63 -12.36 3.80
C ASP A 27 9.76 -11.85 2.62
N GLU A 28 8.62 -12.50 2.33
CA GLU A 28 7.79 -12.21 1.16
C GLU A 28 7.25 -10.79 1.16
N MET A 29 6.91 -10.25 2.33
CA MET A 29 6.44 -8.87 2.44
C MET A 29 7.53 -7.87 2.02
N VAL A 30 8.80 -8.16 2.31
CA VAL A 30 9.92 -7.30 1.89
C VAL A 30 10.17 -7.45 0.40
N ILE A 31 10.17 -8.67 -0.14
CA ILE A 31 10.36 -8.88 -1.58
C ILE A 31 9.23 -8.24 -2.40
N ASP A 32 7.97 -8.41 -1.98
CA ASP A 32 6.82 -7.79 -2.62
C ASP A 32 6.91 -6.25 -2.58
N ALA A 33 7.40 -5.69 -1.48
CA ALA A 33 7.66 -4.25 -1.39
C ALA A 33 8.75 -3.78 -2.37
N ILE A 34 9.81 -4.57 -2.57
CA ILE A 34 10.89 -4.29 -3.52
C ILE A 34 10.36 -4.33 -4.96
N LEU A 35 9.59 -5.37 -5.32
CA LEU A 35 8.97 -5.50 -6.65
C LEU A 35 8.06 -4.31 -6.98
N LYS A 36 7.38 -3.76 -5.97
CA LYS A 36 6.54 -2.55 -6.11
C LYS A 36 7.32 -1.23 -6.10
N ALA A 37 8.60 -1.24 -5.73
CA ALA A 37 9.41 -0.03 -5.58
C ALA A 37 10.42 0.16 -6.70
N ARG A 38 10.79 -0.92 -7.40
CA ARG A 38 11.87 -0.96 -8.39
C ARG A 38 11.53 -1.92 -9.53
N ASN A 39 12.13 -1.67 -10.69
CA ASN A 39 12.01 -2.51 -11.89
C ASN A 39 12.88 -3.77 -11.78
N VAL A 40 12.41 -4.72 -10.98
CA VAL A 40 13.09 -5.96 -10.63
C VAL A 40 12.14 -7.14 -10.86
N ARG A 41 12.67 -8.29 -11.29
CA ARG A 41 11.93 -9.55 -11.36
C ARG A 41 12.59 -10.60 -10.48
N VAL A 42 11.78 -11.50 -9.93
CA VAL A 42 12.30 -12.70 -9.28
C VAL A 42 12.69 -13.70 -10.36
N VAL A 43 13.91 -14.23 -10.27
CA VAL A 43 14.44 -15.23 -11.19
C VAL A 43 14.61 -16.54 -10.42
N PRO A 44 14.18 -17.68 -10.98
CA PRO A 44 14.41 -18.97 -10.34
C PRO A 44 15.90 -19.35 -10.23
N PHE A 45 16.16 -20.27 -9.31
CA PHE A 45 17.46 -20.92 -9.14
C PHE A 45 17.47 -22.22 -9.94
N ASP A 46 17.51 -22.15 -11.26
CA ASP A 46 17.18 -23.30 -12.11
C ASP A 46 18.16 -24.49 -12.01
N ASP A 47 19.36 -24.35 -11.41
CA ASP A 47 20.34 -25.46 -11.36
C ASP A 47 21.10 -25.64 -10.02
N VAL A 48 21.08 -24.67 -9.11
CA VAL A 48 21.99 -24.67 -7.92
C VAL A 48 21.26 -24.99 -6.61
N VAL A 49 19.95 -24.79 -6.54
CA VAL A 49 19.15 -24.96 -5.31
C VAL A 49 17.81 -25.63 -5.66
N SER A 50 17.83 -26.95 -5.79
CA SER A 50 16.64 -27.82 -5.88
C SER A 50 16.04 -28.15 -4.50
N PHE A 51 16.63 -27.62 -3.43
CA PHE A 51 16.27 -27.88 -2.05
C PHE A 51 15.53 -26.69 -1.44
N GLY A 52 14.57 -26.96 -0.57
CA GLY A 52 13.77 -25.93 0.10
C GLY A 52 12.32 -25.87 -0.38
N SER A 53 11.45 -25.43 0.52
CA SER A 53 10.04 -25.18 0.24
C SER A 53 9.88 -23.92 -0.61
N GLU A 54 8.86 -23.89 -1.48
CA GLU A 54 8.55 -22.70 -2.26
C GLU A 54 8.07 -21.55 -1.35
N GLY A 55 8.40 -20.31 -1.74
CA GLY A 55 7.89 -19.12 -1.06
C GLY A 55 6.38 -18.96 -1.18
N PHE A 56 5.78 -18.24 -0.24
CA PHE A 56 4.33 -18.07 -0.21
C PHE A 56 3.84 -17.08 -1.27
N THR A 57 2.82 -17.46 -2.03
CA THR A 57 2.09 -16.54 -2.92
C THR A 57 0.89 -15.90 -2.23
N SER A 58 0.38 -16.51 -1.16
CA SER A 58 -0.65 -15.92 -0.31
C SER A 58 -0.43 -16.33 1.15
N PHE A 59 -0.66 -15.40 2.07
CA PHE A 59 -0.51 -15.64 3.51
C PHE A 59 -1.45 -14.76 4.31
N ARG A 60 -2.23 -15.35 5.23
CA ARG A 60 -3.15 -14.64 6.14
C ARG A 60 -4.04 -13.60 5.43
N GLY A 61 -4.59 -13.97 4.28
CA GLY A 61 -5.45 -13.09 3.46
C GLY A 61 -4.72 -12.02 2.64
N LYS A 62 -3.39 -11.91 2.76
CA LYS A 62 -2.56 -11.09 1.86
C LYS A 62 -2.19 -11.91 0.63
N GLN A 63 -2.31 -11.29 -0.53
CA GLN A 63 -1.88 -11.85 -1.80
C GLN A 63 -0.56 -11.19 -2.20
N PHE A 64 0.44 -12.00 -2.52
CA PHE A 64 1.75 -11.55 -2.97
C PHE A 64 1.93 -11.78 -4.46
N HIS A 65 3.05 -11.28 -5.00
CA HIS A 65 3.38 -11.49 -6.40
C HIS A 65 3.58 -12.99 -6.71
N PRO A 66 2.99 -13.53 -7.80
CA PRO A 66 3.06 -14.96 -8.11
C PRO A 66 4.50 -15.46 -8.38
N SER A 67 5.41 -14.57 -8.77
CA SER A 67 6.83 -14.92 -8.95
C SER A 67 7.56 -15.26 -7.65
N LEU A 68 6.99 -15.00 -6.46
CA LEU A 68 7.59 -15.42 -5.19
C LEU A 68 7.67 -16.93 -5.02
N LYS A 69 6.92 -17.70 -5.81
CA LYS A 69 7.09 -19.17 -5.88
C LYS A 69 8.52 -19.60 -6.21
N HIS A 70 9.29 -18.72 -6.88
CA HIS A 70 10.68 -18.98 -7.24
C HIS A 70 11.68 -18.73 -6.11
N SER A 71 11.23 -18.19 -4.97
CA SER A 71 12.03 -18.09 -3.75
C SER A 71 12.02 -19.40 -2.96
N ARG A 72 13.04 -19.59 -2.12
CA ARG A 72 13.25 -20.83 -1.36
C ARG A 72 13.26 -20.55 0.14
N ARG A 73 12.48 -21.36 0.87
CA ARG A 73 12.39 -21.39 2.33
C ARG A 73 13.02 -22.68 2.86
N PHE A 74 13.81 -22.56 3.91
CA PHE A 74 14.39 -23.66 4.66
C PHE A 74 13.77 -23.65 6.05
N PHE A 75 13.16 -24.77 6.43
CA PHE A 75 12.54 -24.98 7.71
C PHE A 75 13.37 -26.00 8.52
N PRO A 76 13.65 -25.74 9.80
CA PRO A 76 14.42 -26.66 10.65
C PRO A 76 13.88 -28.08 10.71
N HIS A 77 12.56 -28.22 10.80
CA HIS A 77 11.91 -29.51 10.94
C HIS A 77 11.87 -30.33 9.64
N VAL A 78 11.92 -29.69 8.46
CA VAL A 78 11.87 -30.38 7.16
C VAL A 78 13.28 -30.65 6.63
N HIS A 79 14.18 -29.70 6.84
CA HIS A 79 15.46 -29.64 6.15
C HIS A 79 16.66 -29.85 7.06
N ASN A 80 16.45 -30.04 8.37
CA ASN A 80 17.52 -30.23 9.37
C ASN A 80 18.60 -29.13 9.30
N MET A 81 18.17 -27.90 8.99
CA MET A 81 18.99 -26.69 8.82
C MET A 81 18.30 -25.51 9.50
N ASP A 82 19.06 -24.50 9.92
CA ASP A 82 18.46 -23.28 10.48
C ASP A 82 17.49 -22.60 9.49
N GLY A 83 16.46 -21.98 10.06
CA GLY A 83 15.42 -21.29 9.30
C GLY A 83 16.05 -20.23 8.39
N PHE A 84 15.89 -20.38 7.07
CA PHE A 84 16.55 -19.52 6.11
C PHE A 84 15.66 -19.22 4.91
N PHE A 85 15.75 -18.01 4.37
CA PHE A 85 15.01 -17.59 3.19
C PHE A 85 15.97 -17.04 2.15
N VAL A 86 15.78 -17.41 0.88
CA VAL A 86 16.61 -16.94 -0.24
C VAL A 86 15.76 -16.58 -1.45
N CYS A 87 16.02 -15.40 -2.02
CA CYS A 87 15.39 -14.92 -3.23
C CYS A 87 16.42 -14.30 -4.18
N LYS A 88 16.43 -14.76 -5.44
CA LYS A 88 17.24 -14.17 -6.52
C LYS A 88 16.40 -13.17 -7.28
N LEU A 89 16.92 -11.96 -7.36
CA LEU A 89 16.31 -10.81 -8.00
C LEU A 89 17.20 -10.37 -9.16
N GLN A 90 16.60 -9.98 -10.27
CA GLN A 90 17.31 -9.42 -11.40
C GLN A 90 16.73 -8.04 -11.72
N LYS A 91 17.62 -7.06 -11.83
CA LYS A 91 17.30 -5.67 -12.13
C LYS A 91 17.42 -5.42 -13.62
N PHE A 92 16.37 -4.89 -14.26
CA PHE A 92 16.38 -4.61 -15.71
C PHE A 92 16.64 -3.14 -16.04
N SER A 93 16.29 -2.23 -15.13
CA SER A 93 16.46 -0.80 -15.35
C SER A 93 16.81 -0.08 -14.05
N ASN A 94 17.62 0.97 -14.17
CA ASN A 94 17.97 1.88 -13.08
C ASN A 94 16.87 2.90 -12.78
N GLU A 95 15.84 3.00 -13.63
CA GLU A 95 14.75 3.93 -13.44
C GLU A 95 13.92 3.57 -12.22
N ILE A 96 13.66 4.59 -11.38
CA ILE A 96 12.80 4.46 -10.22
C ILE A 96 11.37 4.71 -10.71
N PRO A 97 10.48 3.70 -10.71
CA PRO A 97 9.10 3.92 -11.11
C PRO A 97 8.46 4.95 -10.16
N GLN A 98 7.89 6.00 -10.73
CA GLN A 98 7.14 6.98 -9.97
C GLN A 98 5.85 6.31 -9.49
N ARG A 99 5.75 6.05 -8.18
CA ARG A 99 4.49 5.59 -7.60
C ARG A 99 3.44 6.68 -7.82
N VAL A 100 2.37 6.34 -8.53
CA VAL A 100 1.21 7.22 -8.69
C VAL A 100 0.73 7.58 -7.28
N ARG A 101 0.93 8.82 -6.87
CA ARG A 101 0.39 9.31 -5.61
C ARG A 101 -1.13 9.29 -5.78
N LYS A 102 -1.80 8.38 -5.06
CA LYS A 102 -3.26 8.35 -5.03
C LYS A 102 -3.69 9.72 -4.50
N ASP A 103 -4.36 10.50 -5.35
CA ASP A 103 -4.91 11.79 -4.97
C ASP A 103 -5.89 11.54 -3.82
N ARG A 104 -5.49 11.93 -2.61
CA ARG A 104 -6.35 11.89 -1.41
C ARG A 104 -7.37 13.04 -1.41
N ARG A 105 -7.39 13.85 -2.48
CA ARG A 105 -8.42 14.85 -2.68
C ARG A 105 -9.74 14.12 -2.84
N PRO A 106 -10.79 14.48 -2.08
CA PRO A 106 -12.13 13.95 -2.33
C PRO A 106 -12.47 14.28 -3.77
N THR A 107 -12.57 13.27 -4.62
CA THR A 107 -13.10 13.48 -5.97
C THR A 107 -14.60 13.70 -5.78
N GLU A 108 -15.06 14.91 -6.09
CA GLU A 108 -16.48 15.30 -6.12
C GLU A 108 -17.21 14.42 -7.13
N ALA A 109 -17.70 13.23 -6.76
CA ALA A 109 -18.73 12.48 -7.51
C ALA A 109 -19.16 11.13 -6.89
N VAL A 110 -18.80 10.74 -5.67
CA VAL A 110 -19.46 9.59 -5.01
C VAL A 110 -19.71 9.87 -3.53
N THR A 111 -20.40 10.97 -3.24
CA THR A 111 -21.33 10.90 -2.10
C THR A 111 -22.42 9.94 -2.54
N HIS A 112 -22.40 8.71 -2.03
CA HIS A 112 -23.60 7.90 -1.92
C HIS A 112 -24.51 8.68 -0.95
N ALA A 113 -25.19 9.72 -1.44
CA ALA A 113 -26.34 10.24 -0.75
C ALA A 113 -27.32 9.08 -0.74
N TRP A 114 -27.53 8.51 0.44
CA TRP A 114 -28.65 7.59 0.63
C TRP A 114 -29.88 8.39 0.21
N GLY A 115 -30.54 7.95 -0.87
CA GLY A 115 -31.71 8.65 -1.40
C GLY A 115 -32.71 8.94 -0.30
N GLU A 116 -33.42 10.06 -0.42
CA GLU A 116 -34.38 10.60 0.56
C GLU A 116 -35.48 9.59 0.97
N ASP A 117 -35.63 8.50 0.21
CA ASP A 117 -36.56 7.39 0.48
C ASP A 117 -36.21 6.51 1.70
N LYS A 118 -35.06 6.70 2.35
CA LYS A 118 -34.68 5.89 3.52
C LYS A 118 -34.85 6.60 4.87
N TRP A 119 -35.21 7.88 4.90
CA TRP A 119 -35.42 8.65 6.13
C TRP A 119 -36.86 9.16 6.23
N LYS A 120 -37.85 8.26 6.07
CA LYS A 120 -39.21 8.61 6.48
C LYS A 120 -39.23 8.89 7.98
N THR A 121 -39.98 9.91 8.39
CA THR A 121 -40.22 10.26 9.78
C THR A 121 -40.71 9.05 10.59
N GLU A 122 -41.48 8.16 9.95
CA GLU A 122 -41.93 6.88 10.52
C GLU A 122 -40.78 5.93 10.89
N PHE A 123 -39.72 5.88 10.08
CA PHE A 123 -38.54 5.05 10.36
C PHE A 123 -37.74 5.65 11.53
N MET A 124 -37.58 6.97 11.57
CA MET A 124 -36.91 7.65 12.69
C MET A 124 -37.68 7.54 14.01
N ASP A 125 -39.01 7.60 13.96
CA ASP A 125 -39.87 7.45 15.14
C ASP A 125 -39.77 6.03 15.73
N THR A 126 -39.71 5.01 14.86
CA THR A 126 -39.54 3.61 15.27
C THR A 126 -38.21 3.35 15.98
N VAL A 127 -37.11 3.98 15.56
CA VAL A 127 -35.79 3.79 16.22
C VAL A 127 -35.66 4.62 17.51
N MET A 128 -36.44 5.70 17.65
CA MET A 128 -36.43 6.53 18.86
C MET A 128 -37.28 5.96 20.01
N THR A 129 -38.26 5.10 19.72
CA THR A 129 -39.08 4.45 20.77
C THR A 129 -38.37 3.34 21.54
N ASP A 130 -37.18 2.91 21.11
CA ASP A 130 -36.38 1.85 21.76
C ASP A 130 -35.43 2.35 22.86
N PHE A 131 -35.42 3.66 23.16
CA PHE A 131 -34.58 4.25 24.21
C PHE A 131 -35.44 4.97 25.28
N PRO A 132 -35.36 4.59 26.56
CA PRO A 132 -36.05 5.32 27.63
C PRO A 132 -35.51 6.75 27.72
N GLN A 133 -36.39 7.75 27.54
CA GLN A 133 -36.09 9.17 27.68
C GLN A 133 -36.03 9.56 29.16
N GLU A 134 -34.83 9.83 29.68
CA GLU A 134 -34.66 10.72 30.84
C GLU A 134 -34.48 12.16 30.33
N GLU A 135 -35.32 13.07 30.82
CA GLU A 135 -35.36 14.46 30.37
C GLU A 135 -34.20 15.30 30.95
N GLY A 136 -33.36 15.84 30.05
CA GLY A 136 -32.40 16.89 30.37
C GLY A 136 -32.39 17.97 29.28
N LYS A 137 -32.90 19.17 29.60
CA LYS A 137 -32.98 20.33 28.68
C LYS A 137 -31.59 20.87 28.30
N LEU A 138 -31.37 21.11 27.01
CA LEU A 138 -30.24 21.89 26.48
C LEU A 138 -30.75 23.06 25.59
N PRO A 139 -30.03 24.20 25.55
CA PRO A 139 -30.54 25.47 25.00
C PRO A 139 -30.40 25.60 23.47
N PRO A 140 -31.08 26.58 22.83
CA PRO A 140 -31.22 26.64 21.37
C PRO A 140 -29.94 27.07 20.62
N PRO A 141 -29.73 26.63 19.36
CA PRO A 141 -28.51 26.95 18.59
C PRO A 141 -28.57 28.32 17.89
N GLU A 142 -27.43 29.03 17.89
CA GLU A 142 -27.22 30.35 17.28
C GLU A 142 -26.76 30.23 15.81
N GLU A 143 -27.36 31.00 14.89
CA GLU A 143 -27.04 31.00 13.45
C GLU A 143 -25.67 31.63 13.14
N LYS A 144 -24.73 30.85 12.58
CA LYS A 144 -23.46 31.38 12.06
C LYS A 144 -23.55 31.66 10.56
N LYS A 145 -23.52 32.95 10.20
CA LYS A 145 -23.38 33.45 8.83
C LYS A 145 -22.03 33.03 8.22
N VAL A 146 -22.08 32.40 7.04
CA VAL A 146 -20.91 32.01 6.24
C VAL A 146 -20.31 33.25 5.55
N GLN A 147 -19.01 33.50 5.72
CA GLN A 147 -18.27 34.50 4.94
C GLN A 147 -17.45 33.82 3.82
N PRO A 148 -17.40 34.38 2.60
CA PRO A 148 -16.61 33.83 1.51
C PRO A 148 -15.13 34.21 1.65
N LYS A 149 -14.22 33.22 1.54
CA LYS A 149 -12.77 33.45 1.56
C LYS A 149 -12.24 33.77 0.16
N ILE A 150 -11.80 35.02 -0.02
CA ILE A 150 -11.14 35.55 -1.21
C ILE A 150 -9.78 34.86 -1.44
N SER A 151 -9.49 34.54 -2.71
CA SER A 151 -8.31 33.78 -3.14
C SER A 151 -7.00 34.58 -3.05
N LYS A 152 -5.97 33.96 -2.48
CA LYS A 152 -4.60 34.49 -2.33
C LYS A 152 -3.80 34.45 -3.64
N LYS A 153 -4.33 35.01 -4.74
CA LYS A 153 -3.63 35.02 -6.04
C LYS A 153 -3.27 36.40 -6.62
N ARG A 154 -3.71 37.50 -6.00
CA ARG A 154 -3.36 38.87 -6.47
C ARG A 154 -2.14 39.51 -5.78
N ARG A 155 -1.77 39.07 -4.58
CA ARG A 155 -0.73 39.70 -3.77
C ARG A 155 0.73 39.42 -4.22
N LYS A 156 0.91 38.58 -5.24
CA LYS A 156 2.22 38.31 -5.86
C LYS A 156 2.52 39.18 -7.08
N LEU A 157 1.50 39.82 -7.68
CA LEU A 157 1.71 40.67 -8.86
C LEU A 157 2.17 42.10 -8.47
N GLU A 158 1.66 42.66 -7.36
CA GLU A 158 2.03 44.02 -6.92
C GLU A 158 3.43 44.13 -6.32
N LYS A 159 4.03 43.03 -5.84
CA LYS A 159 5.41 43.05 -5.31
C LYS A 159 6.50 42.98 -6.38
N GLN A 160 6.14 42.82 -7.65
CA GLN A 160 7.09 42.72 -8.75
C GLN A 160 7.20 44.01 -9.57
N GLN A 161 6.46 45.06 -9.19
CA GLN A 161 6.43 46.36 -9.89
C GLN A 161 7.08 47.50 -9.08
N GLN A 162 7.77 47.18 -7.98
CA GLN A 162 8.47 48.12 -7.10
C GLN A 162 9.93 47.70 -6.81
N GLN A 163 10.57 47.08 -7.79
CA GLN A 163 12.04 47.00 -7.91
C GLN A 163 12.45 47.41 -9.32
#